data_AF-A0A316WL02-F1
#
_entry.id   AF-A0A316WL02-F1
#
_cell.length_a   1.000
_cell.length_b   1.000
_cell.length_c   1.000
_cell.angle_alpha   90.00
_cell.angle_beta   90.00
_cell.angle_gamma   90.00
#
_symmetry.space_group_name_H-M   'P 1'
#
loop_
_entity.id
_entity.type
_entity.pdbx_description
1 polymer ?
#
loop_
_entity_poly.entity_id
_entity_poly.type
_entity_poly.pdbx_seq_one_letter_code
_entity_poly.pdbx_strand_id
1 'polypeptide(L)'
;MGEIGRKEIYPFASWKLFTVPCGGEEFGQRYKLYGVKNGDTLRILNTNTKYYTDNDMDGIINAYGGEIDQNNDRNGNMKKLLIFAKDALPEFQGYLLYKEKYRPIEVDEKKMNITKTFITKL
;
A
#
# COMPACT_ATOMS: atom_id res chain seq x y z
N MET A 1 -47.34 -29.06 0.16
CA MET A 1 -46.20 -29.51 -0.68
C MET A 1 -45.32 -28.28 -0.86
N GLY A 2 -44.14 -28.30 -0.24
CA GLY A 2 -43.38 -27.09 0.11
C GLY A 2 -42.73 -26.37 -1.06
N GLU A 3 -42.71 -25.03 -0.97
CA GLU A 3 -41.85 -24.18 -1.78
C GLU A 3 -40.38 -24.48 -1.43
N ILE A 4 -39.61 -25.02 -2.37
CA ILE A 4 -38.18 -25.29 -2.18
C ILE A 4 -37.40 -24.09 -2.72
N GLY A 5 -37.08 -23.18 -1.80
CA GLY A 5 -35.95 -22.24 -1.77
C GLY A 5 -35.56 -21.55 -3.08
N ARG A 6 -35.90 -20.26 -3.19
CA ARG A 6 -35.10 -19.34 -4.02
C ARG A 6 -33.68 -19.34 -3.48
N LYS A 7 -32.74 -19.92 -4.22
CA LYS A 7 -31.31 -19.78 -3.94
C LYS A 7 -30.94 -18.38 -4.41
N GLU A 8 -31.14 -17.40 -3.55
CA GLU A 8 -30.48 -16.10 -3.69
C GLU A 8 -28.99 -16.37 -3.84
N ILE A 9 -28.49 -16.31 -5.07
CA ILE A 9 -27.06 -16.28 -5.33
C ILE A 9 -26.64 -14.91 -4.80
N TYR A 10 -26.16 -14.88 -3.56
CA TYR A 10 -25.48 -13.73 -2.98
C TYR A 10 -24.44 -13.25 -4.00
N PRO A 11 -24.60 -12.07 -4.63
CA PRO A 11 -23.73 -11.62 -5.74
C PRO A 11 -22.30 -11.31 -5.29
N PHE A 12 -22.01 -11.44 -3.99
CA PHE A 12 -20.70 -11.21 -3.38
C PHE A 12 -19.82 -12.48 -3.32
N ALA A 13 -20.37 -13.66 -3.65
CA ALA A 13 -19.64 -14.93 -3.52
C ALA A 13 -18.76 -15.25 -4.73
N SER A 14 -19.14 -14.82 -5.94
CA SER A 14 -18.40 -15.09 -7.17
C SER A 14 -17.03 -14.41 -7.20
N TRP A 15 -16.90 -13.19 -6.64
CA TRP A 15 -15.61 -12.52 -6.52
C TRP A 15 -14.63 -13.29 -5.63
N LYS A 16 -15.12 -13.90 -4.53
CA LYS A 16 -14.28 -14.65 -3.57
C LYS A 16 -13.67 -15.93 -4.13
N LEU A 17 -14.21 -16.47 -5.23
CA LEU A 17 -13.69 -17.69 -5.87
C LEU A 17 -12.47 -17.44 -6.78
N PHE A 18 -12.27 -16.20 -7.22
CA PHE A 18 -11.15 -15.82 -8.09
C PHE A 18 -10.07 -14.98 -7.36
N THR A 19 -10.33 -14.58 -6.12
CA THR A 19 -9.31 -13.99 -5.26
C THR A 19 -8.50 -15.09 -4.60
N VAL A 20 -7.21 -15.16 -4.88
CA VAL A 20 -6.27 -15.86 -4.00
C VAL A 20 -6.47 -15.24 -2.61
N PRO A 21 -6.87 -16.02 -1.58
CA PRO A 21 -7.02 -15.47 -0.24
C PRO A 21 -5.70 -14.82 0.16
N CYS A 22 -5.76 -13.63 0.74
CA CYS A 22 -4.60 -12.92 1.30
C CYS A 22 -3.90 -13.89 2.27
N GLY A 23 -2.83 -14.56 1.82
CA GLY A 23 -2.25 -15.73 2.51
C GLY A 23 -1.82 -16.89 1.60
N GLY A 24 -2.20 -16.90 0.32
CA GLY A 24 -1.69 -17.89 -0.65
C GLY A 24 -0.24 -17.67 -1.09
N GLU A 25 0.27 -16.44 -0.95
CA GLU A 25 1.65 -16.08 -1.27
C GLU A 25 2.53 -16.15 -0.02
N GLU A 26 3.73 -16.74 -0.15
CA GLU A 26 4.71 -16.81 0.95
C GLU A 26 5.15 -15.40 1.41
N PHE A 27 5.16 -14.42 0.49
CA PHE A 27 5.57 -13.06 0.77
C PHE A 27 4.67 -12.02 0.09
N GLY A 28 4.23 -11.03 0.86
CA GLY A 28 3.62 -9.80 0.34
C GLY A 28 4.67 -8.71 0.14
N GLN A 29 4.40 -7.82 -0.81
CA GLN A 29 5.21 -6.62 -1.07
C GLN A 29 4.31 -5.40 -1.03
N ARG A 30 4.81 -4.32 -0.45
CA ARG A 30 4.13 -3.01 -0.46
C ARG A 30 5.15 -1.88 -0.48
N TYR A 31 4.77 -0.75 -1.05
CA TYR A 31 5.56 0.47 -1.02
C TYR A 31 5.09 1.37 0.12
N LYS A 32 6.03 2.02 0.80
CA LYS A 32 5.76 2.94 1.91
C LYS A 32 6.63 4.19 1.80
N LEU A 33 6.04 5.32 2.16
CA LEU A 33 6.75 6.58 2.29
C LEU A 33 7.36 6.71 3.69
N TYR A 34 8.57 7.24 3.72
CA TYR A 34 9.27 7.65 4.91
C TYR A 34 9.56 9.15 4.80
N GLY A 35 9.20 9.90 5.81
CA GLY A 35 9.41 11.34 5.86
C GLY A 35 10.73 11.66 6.56
N VAL A 36 11.42 12.69 6.10
CA VAL A 36 12.59 13.25 6.78
C VAL A 36 12.16 14.46 7.58
N LYS A 37 12.43 14.48 8.89
CA LYS A 37 12.13 15.60 9.78
C LYS A 37 13.29 15.81 10.73
N ASN A 38 13.89 17.00 10.71
CA ASN A 38 15.04 17.37 11.55
C ASN A 38 16.24 16.40 11.44
N GLY A 39 16.44 15.82 10.25
CA GLY A 39 17.51 14.83 10.00
C GLY A 39 17.13 13.38 10.28
N ASP A 40 16.03 13.14 11.01
CA ASP A 40 15.56 11.78 11.28
C ASP A 40 14.62 11.26 10.19
N THR A 41 14.72 9.96 9.92
CA THR A 41 13.83 9.26 8.99
C THR A 41 12.69 8.58 9.75
N LEU A 42 11.46 9.02 9.51
CA LEU A 42 10.26 8.54 10.17
C LEU A 42 9.38 7.77 9.19
N ARG A 43 8.89 6.59 9.60
CA ARG A 43 7.90 5.85 8.82
C ARG A 43 6.58 6.60 8.86
N ILE A 44 6.03 6.94 7.71
CA ILE A 44 4.73 7.60 7.62
C ILE A 44 3.64 6.53 7.81
N LEU A 45 2.77 6.75 8.78
CA LEU A 45 1.54 5.99 8.93
C LEU A 45 0.46 6.70 8.13
N ASN A 46 -0.16 6.00 7.17
CA ASN A 46 -1.27 6.58 6.44
C ASN A 46 -2.43 6.75 7.41
N THR A 47 -2.95 7.97 7.46
CA THR A 47 -4.12 8.33 8.25
C THR A 47 -5.09 9.09 7.35
N ASN A 48 -6.37 9.00 7.65
CA ASN A 48 -7.38 9.77 6.91
C ASN A 48 -7.06 11.26 6.97
N THR A 49 -6.97 11.89 5.80
CA THR A 49 -6.87 13.33 5.65
C THR A 49 -8.18 13.88 5.12
N LYS A 50 -8.23 15.20 4.92
CA LYS A 50 -9.39 15.88 4.34
C LYS A 50 -9.73 15.37 2.93
N TYR A 51 -8.73 14.92 2.16
CA TYR A 51 -8.86 14.60 0.74
C TYR A 51 -8.64 13.12 0.42
N TYR A 52 -7.98 12.37 1.31
CA TYR A 52 -7.59 10.98 1.07
C TYR A 52 -7.89 10.11 2.27
N THR A 53 -8.47 8.94 2.03
CA THR A 53 -8.52 7.87 3.03
C THR A 53 -7.17 7.16 3.13
N ASP A 54 -6.96 6.42 4.21
CA ASP A 54 -5.81 5.54 4.40
C ASP A 54 -5.57 4.57 3.21
N ASN A 55 -6.66 4.01 2.68
CA ASN A 55 -6.66 3.13 1.51
C ASN A 55 -6.31 3.86 0.22
N ASP A 56 -6.82 5.09 0.02
CA ASP A 56 -6.46 5.89 -1.15
C ASP A 56 -4.96 6.21 -1.15
N MET A 57 -4.43 6.60 0.01
CA MET A 57 -3.00 6.83 0.15
C MET A 57 -2.18 5.59 -0.15
N ASP A 58 -2.58 4.43 0.40
CA ASP A 58 -1.86 3.18 0.13
C ASP A 58 -1.97 2.78 -1.35
N GLY A 59 -3.13 2.97 -1.98
CA GLY A 59 -3.30 2.72 -3.41
C GLY A 59 -2.37 3.59 -4.27
N ILE A 60 -2.34 4.90 -4.01
CA ILE A 60 -1.53 5.86 -4.76
C ILE A 60 -0.03 5.58 -4.57
N ILE A 61 0.42 5.32 -3.34
CA ILE A 61 1.82 5.03 -3.04
C ILE A 61 2.25 3.71 -3.69
N ASN A 62 1.41 2.67 -3.63
CA ASN A 62 1.73 1.38 -4.26
C ASN A 62 1.75 1.46 -5.78
N ALA A 63 0.82 2.22 -6.38
CA ALA A 63 0.76 2.41 -7.82
C ALA A 63 2.04 3.10 -8.33
N TYR A 64 2.32 4.33 -7.87
CA TYR A 64 3.52 5.04 -8.34
C TYR A 64 4.82 4.39 -7.87
N GLY A 65 4.83 3.81 -6.66
CA GLY A 65 5.99 3.10 -6.14
C GLY A 65 6.36 1.88 -6.99
N GLY A 66 5.37 1.12 -7.47
CA GLY A 66 5.56 0.01 -8.40
C GLY A 66 6.14 0.44 -9.74
N GLU A 67 5.59 1.50 -10.34
CA GLU A 67 6.09 2.03 -11.61
C GLU A 67 7.54 2.54 -11.49
N ILE A 68 7.87 3.19 -10.38
CA ILE A 68 9.24 3.67 -10.09
C ILE A 68 10.21 2.50 -9.94
N ASP A 69 9.84 1.45 -9.20
CA ASP A 69 10.67 0.26 -8.98
C ASP A 69 10.93 -0.49 -10.31
N GLN A 70 9.93 -0.53 -11.19
CA GLN A 70 10.03 -1.14 -12.53
C GLN A 70 10.72 -0.23 -13.57
N ASN A 71 11.16 0.97 -13.18
CA ASN A 71 11.73 2.00 -14.06
C ASN A 71 10.79 2.48 -15.19
N ASN A 72 9.47 2.28 -15.07
CA ASN A 72 8.51 2.80 -16.04
C ASN A 72 8.22 4.28 -15.76
N ASP A 73 8.49 5.16 -16.74
CA ASP A 73 8.45 6.63 -16.60
C ASP A 73 8.93 7.11 -15.22
N ARG A 74 10.09 6.59 -14.78
CA ARG A 74 10.54 6.72 -13.39
C ARG A 74 10.53 8.17 -12.91
N ASN A 75 11.05 9.09 -13.72
CA ASN A 75 11.12 10.51 -13.37
C ASN A 75 9.73 11.17 -13.31
N GLY A 76 8.82 10.82 -14.23
CA GLY A 76 7.45 11.32 -14.22
C GLY A 76 6.68 10.84 -12.99
N ASN A 77 6.81 9.55 -12.68
CA ASN A 77 6.14 8.93 -11.52
C ASN A 77 6.73 9.40 -10.18
N MET A 78 8.06 9.61 -10.10
CA MET A 78 8.69 10.24 -8.93
C MET A 78 8.14 11.64 -8.68
N LYS A 79 7.99 12.46 -9.71
CA LYS A 79 7.41 13.82 -9.59
C LYS A 79 5.96 13.77 -9.13
N LYS A 80 5.13 12.90 -9.70
CA LYS A 80 3.72 12.73 -9.30
C LYS A 80 3.61 12.29 -7.84
N LEU A 81 4.41 11.30 -7.43
CA LEU A 81 4.43 10.82 -6.06
C LEU A 81 4.94 11.88 -5.07
N LEU A 82 5.94 12.68 -5.46
CA LEU A 82 6.42 13.81 -4.64
C LEU A 82 5.33 14.88 -4.46
N ILE A 83 4.61 15.25 -5.53
CA ILE A 83 3.52 16.23 -5.46
C ILE A 83 2.43 15.73 -4.51
N PHE A 84 2.02 14.47 -4.67
CA PHE A 84 1.06 13.83 -3.78
C PHE A 84 1.55 13.83 -2.32
N ALA A 85 2.79 13.43 -2.07
CA ALA A 85 3.33 13.37 -0.72
C ALA A 85 3.36 14.75 -0.04
N LYS A 86 3.70 15.81 -0.79
CA LYS A 86 3.68 17.19 -0.29
C LYS A 86 2.27 17.72 -0.02
N ASP A 87 1.29 17.32 -0.83
CA ASP A 87 -0.10 17.71 -0.64
C ASP A 87 -0.74 17.01 0.56
N ALA A 88 -0.53 15.70 0.68
CA ALA A 88 -1.11 14.88 1.72
C ALA A 88 -0.42 15.03 3.09
N LEU A 89 0.90 15.24 3.11
CA LEU A 89 1.74 15.13 4.32
C LEU A 89 2.78 16.27 4.42
N PRO A 90 2.37 17.55 4.34
CA PRO A 90 3.27 18.70 4.21
C PRO A 90 4.25 18.91 5.39
N GLU A 91 4.08 18.20 6.51
CA GLU A 91 4.89 18.33 7.71
C GLU A 91 6.34 17.79 7.59
N PHE A 92 6.67 17.09 6.51
CA PHE A 92 7.99 16.53 6.26
C PHE A 92 8.84 17.39 5.31
N GLN A 93 10.14 17.47 5.58
CA GLN A 93 11.10 18.24 4.77
C GLN A 93 11.49 17.52 3.48
N GLY A 94 11.33 16.20 3.44
CA GLY A 94 11.61 15.36 2.29
C GLY A 94 11.02 13.97 2.45
N TYR A 95 11.00 13.20 1.36
CA TYR A 95 10.35 11.90 1.32
C TYR A 95 11.28 10.86 0.71
N LEU A 96 11.21 9.65 1.26
CA LEU A 96 11.95 8.48 0.81
C LEU A 96 10.95 7.37 0.51
N LEU A 97 11.14 6.69 -0.61
CA LEU A 97 10.34 5.54 -1.01
C LEU A 97 11.08 4.26 -0.63
N TYR A 98 10.40 3.41 0.14
CA TYR A 98 10.88 2.07 0.49
C TYR A 98 9.91 1.02 0.01
N LYS A 99 10.45 -0.14 -0.36
CA LYS A 99 9.72 -1.37 -0.59
C LYS A 99 9.81 -2.24 0.66
N GLU A 100 8.67 -2.54 1.27
CA GLU A 100 8.54 -3.43 2.42
C GLU A 100 8.13 -4.82 1.93
N LYS A 101 8.95 -5.83 2.20
CA LYS A 101 8.62 -7.24 2.01
C LYS A 101 8.27 -7.85 3.37
N TYR A 102 7.15 -8.57 3.43
CA TYR A 102 6.65 -9.18 4.65
C TYR A 102 6.04 -10.55 4.36
N ARG A 103 5.85 -11.36 5.39
CA ARG A 103 5.14 -12.64 5.28
C ARG A 103 3.68 -12.45 5.67
N PRO A 104 2.71 -12.73 4.79
CA PRO A 104 1.29 -12.55 5.11
C PRO A 104 0.83 -13.39 6.30
N ILE A 105 1.43 -14.56 6.51
CA ILE A 105 1.11 -15.44 7.64
C ILE A 105 1.48 -14.82 9.01
N GLU A 106 2.42 -13.87 9.04
CA GLU A 106 2.89 -13.19 10.26
C GLU A 106 2.08 -11.91 10.58
N VAL A 107 1.03 -11.59 9.80
CA VAL A 107 0.27 -10.34 9.95
C VAL A 107 -0.45 -10.24 11.29
N ASP A 108 -0.88 -11.37 11.85
CA ASP A 108 -1.52 -11.46 13.18
C ASP A 108 -0.51 -11.68 14.33
N GLU A 109 0.79 -11.79 14.01
CA GLU A 109 1.81 -11.95 15.04
C GLU A 109 2.14 -10.60 15.71
N LYS A 110 2.46 -10.63 17.01
CA LYS A 110 2.82 -9.43 17.79
C LYS A 110 3.99 -8.64 17.18
N LYS A 111 4.85 -9.30 16.39
CA LYS A 111 5.96 -8.69 15.66
C LYS A 111 6.11 -9.35 14.30
N MET A 112 5.72 -8.65 13.25
CA MET A 112 5.96 -9.08 11.88
C MET A 112 7.38 -8.72 11.44
N ASN A 113 8.10 -9.65 10.82
CA ASN A 113 9.40 -9.36 10.23
C ASN A 113 9.23 -8.65 8.89
N ILE A 114 9.67 -7.39 8.84
CA ILE A 114 9.61 -6.56 7.62
C ILE A 114 11.01 -6.28 7.11
N THR A 115 11.32 -6.76 5.91
CA THR A 115 12.54 -6.38 5.20
C THR A 115 12.27 -5.13 4.38
N LYS A 116 13.12 -4.10 4.54
CA LYS A 116 12.98 -2.81 3.86
C LYS A 116 14.08 -2.64 2.83
N THR A 117 13.70 -2.32 1.60
CA THR A 117 14.63 -1.97 0.52
C THR A 117 14.41 -0.51 0.13
N PHE A 118 15.47 0.30 0.19
CA PHE A 118 15.42 1.68 -0.29
C PHE A 118 15.30 1.70 -1.81
N ILE A 119 14.32 2.43 -2.34
CA ILE A 119 14.11 2.57 -3.78
C ILE A 119 14.68 3.89 -4.29
N THR A 120 14.20 5.00 -3.73
CA THR A 120 14.64 6.33 -4.14
C THR A 120 14.27 7.40 -3.12
N LYS A 121 14.99 8.52 -3.18
CA LYS A 121 14.54 9.79 -2.60
C LYS A 121 13.61 10.48 -3.60
N LEU A 122 12.54 11.08 -3.11
CA LEU A 122 11.57 11.86 -3.90
C LEU A 122 11.87 13.35 -3.80
#